data_AF-A0A1H4ZB80-F1
#
_entry.id   AF-A0A1H4ZB80-F1
#
_cell.length_a   1.000
_cell.length_b   1.000
_cell.length_c   1.000
_cell.angle_alpha   90.00
_cell.angle_beta   90.00
_cell.angle_gamma   90.00
#
_symmetry.space_group_name_H-M   'P 1'
#
loop_
_entity.id
_entity.type
_entity.pdbx_description
1 polymer ?
#
loop_
_entity_poly.entity_id
_entity_poly.type
_entity_poly.pdbx_seq_one_letter_code
_entity_poly.pdbx_strand_id
1 'polypeptide(L)'
;MTTFDKREEGFEAKFAHDEELHFMCLARRNKLLAAWASGLMDQAGSPAESYAESLLVPDYLGKADDRLVLKVVADLKAKGIERSPQDVLGQMRDLLAKAITDIEAGR
;
A
#
# COMPACT_ATOMS: atom_id res chain seq x y z
N MET A 1 -26.28 -31.38 0.75
CA MET A 1 -25.92 -30.02 0.31
C MET A 1 -27.20 -29.25 0.05
N THR A 2 -27.55 -28.37 0.98
CA THR A 2 -28.76 -27.56 0.93
C THR A 2 -28.51 -26.25 0.19
N THR A 3 -29.58 -25.52 -0.17
CA THR A 3 -29.48 -24.20 -0.81
C THR A 3 -28.85 -23.14 0.10
N PHE A 4 -28.87 -23.35 1.42
CA PHE A 4 -28.21 -22.46 2.39
C PHE A 4 -26.70 -22.68 2.39
N ASP A 5 -26.22 -23.93 2.40
CA ASP A 5 -24.78 -24.28 2.32
C ASP A 5 -24.13 -23.62 1.08
N LYS A 6 -24.80 -23.65 -0.08
CA LYS A 6 -24.31 -23.05 -1.32
C LYS A 6 -24.24 -21.52 -1.30
N ARG A 7 -25.05 -20.86 -0.46
CA ARG A 7 -25.01 -19.40 -0.29
C ARG A 7 -23.89 -19.02 0.66
N GLU A 8 -23.72 -19.76 1.75
CA GLU A 8 -22.64 -19.59 2.73
C GLU A 8 -21.27 -19.69 2.06
N GLU A 9 -21.01 -20.76 1.29
CA GLU A 9 -19.78 -20.93 0.50
C GLU A 9 -19.55 -19.78 -0.50
N GLY A 10 -20.61 -19.29 -1.14
CA GLY A 10 -20.52 -18.19 -2.10
C GLY A 10 -20.19 -16.83 -1.45
N PHE A 11 -20.69 -16.58 -0.23
CA PHE A 11 -20.35 -15.38 0.52
C PHE A 11 -18.91 -15.45 1.03
N GLU A 12 -18.48 -16.57 1.62
CA GLU A 12 -17.11 -16.75 2.10
C GLU A 12 -16.08 -16.60 0.98
N ALA A 13 -16.31 -17.24 -0.18
CA ALA A 13 -15.43 -17.14 -1.33
C ALA A 13 -15.32 -15.69 -1.84
N LYS A 14 -16.43 -14.94 -1.87
CA LYS A 14 -16.41 -13.53 -2.25
C LYS A 14 -15.65 -12.67 -1.25
N PHE A 15 -15.89 -12.87 0.05
CA PHE A 15 -15.18 -12.14 1.09
C PHE A 15 -13.66 -12.37 1.04
N ALA A 16 -13.23 -13.61 0.88
CA ALA A 16 -11.81 -13.95 0.75
C ALA A 16 -11.18 -13.28 -0.50
N HIS A 17 -11.90 -13.29 -1.63
CA HIS A 17 -11.43 -12.64 -2.85
C HIS A 17 -11.33 -11.12 -2.72
N ASP A 18 -12.35 -10.48 -2.14
CA ASP A 18 -12.37 -9.03 -1.93
C ASP A 18 -11.25 -8.60 -0.96
N GLU A 19 -10.97 -9.41 0.08
CA GLU A 19 -9.87 -9.16 1.03
C GLU A 19 -8.49 -9.36 0.38
N GLU A 20 -8.33 -10.39 -0.46
CA GLU A 20 -7.10 -10.62 -1.23
C GLU A 20 -6.82 -9.45 -2.19
N LEU A 21 -7.83 -9.02 -2.97
CA LEU A 21 -7.70 -7.87 -3.86
C LEU A 21 -7.35 -6.60 -3.09
N HIS A 22 -7.98 -6.39 -1.93
CA HIS A 22 -7.67 -5.25 -1.07
C HIS A 22 -6.20 -5.28 -0.60
N PHE A 23 -5.72 -6.43 -0.14
CA PHE A 23 -4.33 -6.62 0.28
C PHE A 23 -3.34 -6.38 -0.86
N MET A 24 -3.63 -6.91 -2.06
CA MET A 24 -2.82 -6.66 -3.26
C MET A 24 -2.76 -5.18 -3.61
N CYS A 25 -3.89 -4.46 -3.53
CA CYS A 25 -3.93 -3.02 -3.77
C CYS A 25 -3.11 -2.24 -2.75
N LEU A 26 -3.18 -2.59 -1.46
CA LEU A 26 -2.39 -1.96 -0.41
C LEU A 26 -0.89 -2.21 -0.59
N ALA A 27 -0.49 -3.44 -0.91
CA ALA A 27 0.91 -3.78 -1.20
C ALA A 27 1.44 -2.99 -2.41
N ARG A 28 0.63 -2.90 -3.48
CA ARG A 28 0.97 -2.12 -4.68
C ARG A 28 1.09 -0.62 -4.37
N ARG A 29 0.14 -0.06 -3.61
CA ARG A 29 0.19 1.33 -3.15
C ARG A 29 1.47 1.61 -2.35
N ASN A 30 1.83 0.74 -1.40
CA ASN A 30 3.03 0.91 -0.57
C ASN A 30 4.32 0.85 -1.41
N LYS A 31 4.38 -0.02 -2.42
CA LYS A 31 5.50 -0.06 -3.38
C LYS A 31 5.61 1.24 -4.19
N LEU A 32 4.49 1.78 -4.67
CA LEU A 32 4.47 3.07 -5.36
C LEU A 32 4.87 4.22 -4.43
N LEU A 33 4.45 4.17 -3.17
CA LEU A 33 4.80 5.17 -2.16
C LEU A 33 6.29 5.17 -1.85
N ALA A 34 6.88 3.98 -1.75
CA ALA A 34 8.32 3.82 -1.60
C ALA A 34 9.07 4.42 -2.79
N ALA A 35 8.66 4.11 -4.02
CA ALA A 35 9.29 4.67 -5.21
C ALA A 35 9.19 6.21 -5.26
N TRP A 36 8.04 6.76 -4.89
CA TRP A 36 7.85 8.22 -4.77
C TRP A 36 8.79 8.83 -3.73
N ALA A 37 8.83 8.28 -2.52
CA ALA A 37 9.67 8.78 -1.45
C ALA A 37 11.17 8.62 -1.76
N SER A 38 11.60 7.48 -2.31
CA SER A 38 12.98 7.28 -2.77
C SER A 38 13.37 8.27 -3.87
N GLY A 39 12.46 8.59 -4.80
CA GLY A 39 12.67 9.63 -5.80
C GLY A 39 12.88 11.01 -5.19
N LEU A 40 12.16 11.34 -4.11
CA LEU A 40 12.40 12.59 -3.37
C LEU A 40 13.75 12.58 -2.65
N MET A 41 14.16 11.43 -2.11
CA MET A 41 15.42 11.26 -1.37
C MET A 41 16.66 11.12 -2.26
N ASP A 42 16.52 11.27 -3.59
CA ASP A 42 17.55 10.98 -4.59
C ASP A 42 18.20 9.59 -4.41
N GLN A 43 17.39 8.61 -3.98
CA GLN A 43 17.80 7.22 -3.82
C GLN A 43 17.40 6.39 -5.03
N ALA A 44 18.36 5.64 -5.58
CA ALA A 44 18.16 4.74 -6.71
C ALA A 44 18.87 3.40 -6.49
N GLY A 45 18.42 2.36 -7.19
CA GLY A 45 18.98 1.00 -7.09
C GLY A 45 18.72 0.37 -5.72
N SER A 46 19.73 -0.33 -5.17
CA SER A 46 19.58 -1.12 -3.93
C SER A 46 18.99 -0.34 -2.73
N PRO A 47 19.40 0.92 -2.43
CA PRO A 47 18.77 1.70 -1.36
C PRO A 47 17.26 1.91 -1.54
N ALA A 48 16.79 2.11 -2.77
CA ALA A 48 15.37 2.29 -3.06
C ALA A 48 14.59 0.97 -2.97
N GLU A 49 15.20 -0.14 -3.39
CA GLU A 49 14.64 -1.49 -3.26
C GLU A 49 14.48 -1.87 -1.79
N SER A 50 15.51 -1.70 -0.97
CA SER A 50 15.45 -1.96 0.47
C SER A 50 14.44 -1.06 1.17
N TYR A 51 14.30 0.19 0.71
CA TYR A 51 13.27 1.08 1.23
C TYR A 51 11.86 0.56 0.93
N ALA A 52 11.62 0.12 -0.30
CA ALA A 52 10.35 -0.48 -0.70
C ALA A 52 10.02 -1.71 0.13
N GLU A 53 10.96 -2.64 0.29
CA GLU A 53 10.79 -3.82 1.15
C GLU A 53 10.40 -3.45 2.59
N SER A 54 10.98 -2.38 3.14
CA SER A 54 10.64 -1.90 4.48
C SER A 54 9.20 -1.38 4.61
N LEU A 55 8.57 -0.92 3.52
CA LEU A 55 7.18 -0.44 3.51
C LEU A 55 6.16 -1.55 3.17
N LEU A 56 6.64 -2.72 2.74
CA LEU A 56 5.85 -3.90 2.40
C LEU A 56 5.68 -4.88 3.58
N VAL A 57 6.19 -4.52 4.76
CA VAL A 57 6.04 -5.34 5.98
C VAL A 57 4.56 -5.41 6.40
N PRO A 58 4.05 -6.56 6.89
CA PRO A 58 2.64 -6.73 7.26
C PRO A 58 2.07 -5.67 8.21
N ASP A 59 2.91 -5.12 9.09
CA ASP A 59 2.56 -4.00 9.98
C ASP A 59 2.03 -2.75 9.25
N TYR A 60 2.30 -2.62 7.94
CA TYR A 60 1.86 -1.53 7.07
C TYR A 60 0.78 -1.93 6.05
N LEU A 61 0.27 -3.16 6.13
CA LEU A 61 -0.70 -3.73 5.20
C LEU A 61 -2.02 -4.07 5.92
N GLY A 62 -2.62 -3.06 6.54
CA GLY A 62 -3.84 -3.22 7.32
C GLY A 62 -4.67 -1.93 7.45
N LYS A 63 -5.57 -1.90 8.43
CA LYS A 63 -6.55 -0.80 8.60
C LYS A 63 -5.97 0.51 9.13
N ALA A 64 -4.70 0.54 9.52
CA ALA A 64 -4.06 1.68 10.17
C ALA A 64 -2.82 2.16 9.40
N ASP A 65 -3.05 3.04 8.43
CA ASP A 65 -1.99 3.66 7.62
C ASP A 65 -1.14 4.68 8.39
N ASP A 66 -1.58 5.12 9.57
CA ASP A 66 -0.95 6.20 10.34
C ASP A 66 0.53 5.91 10.65
N ARG A 67 0.87 4.65 10.96
CA ARG A 67 2.26 4.26 11.25
C ARG A 67 3.14 4.31 10.01
N LEU A 68 2.59 3.97 8.84
CA LEU A 68 3.28 4.08 7.56
C LEU A 68 3.53 5.55 7.20
N VAL A 69 2.50 6.40 7.35
CA VAL A 69 2.59 7.84 7.12
C VAL A 69 3.67 8.46 8.01
N LEU A 70 3.64 8.19 9.32
CA LEU A 70 4.62 8.71 10.26
C LEU A 70 6.05 8.24 9.93
N LYS A 71 6.21 6.99 9.51
CA LYS A 71 7.50 6.46 9.05
C LYS A 71 8.01 7.24 7.83
N VAL A 72 7.20 7.38 6.78
CA VAL A 72 7.61 8.07 5.55
C VAL A 72 7.94 9.54 5.83
N VAL A 73 7.14 10.24 6.64
CA VAL A 73 7.43 11.62 7.05
C VAL A 73 8.77 11.71 7.79
N ALA A 74 9.04 10.79 8.73
CA ALA A 74 10.30 10.77 9.46
C ALA A 74 11.51 10.49 8.56
N ASP A 75 11.38 9.54 7.63
CA ASP A 75 12.44 9.18 6.69
C ASP A 75 12.76 10.33 5.73
N LEU A 76 11.74 11.01 5.19
CA LEU A 76 11.89 12.21 4.36
C LEU A 76 12.56 13.35 5.15
N LYS A 77 12.11 13.58 6.39
CA LYS A 77 12.70 14.60 7.26
C LYS A 77 14.18 14.31 7.57
N ALA A 78 14.56 13.05 7.76
CA ALA A 78 15.96 12.66 7.96
C ALA A 78 16.85 12.96 6.73
N LYS A 79 16.26 13.14 5.56
CA LYS A 79 16.93 13.61 4.33
C LYS A 79 16.82 15.12 4.10
N GLY A 80 16.26 15.87 5.04
CA GLY A 80 16.06 17.32 4.92
C GLY A 80 14.85 17.71 4.07
N ILE A 81 13.95 16.77 3.79
CA ILE A 81 12.76 16.99 2.97
C ILE A 81 11.57 17.13 3.91
N GLU A 82 11.04 18.35 4.03
CA GLU A 82 9.85 18.59 4.85
C GLU A 82 8.57 18.24 4.08
N ARG A 83 7.83 17.27 4.62
CA ARG A 83 6.47 16.93 4.21
C ARG A 83 5.59 16.78 5.42
N SER A 84 4.39 17.33 5.33
CA SER A 84 3.39 17.12 6.39
C SER A 84 2.81 15.70 6.28
N PRO A 85 2.31 15.12 7.38
CA PRO A 85 1.53 13.88 7.32
C PRO A 85 0.35 13.96 6.35
N GLN A 86 -0.26 15.15 6.20
CA GLN A 86 -1.36 15.38 5.26
C GLN A 86 -0.91 15.27 3.80
N ASP A 87 0.29 15.74 3.47
CA ASP A 87 0.84 15.60 2.10
C ASP A 87 1.05 14.12 1.75
N VAL A 88 1.63 13.36 2.67
CA VAL A 88 1.88 11.93 2.49
C VAL A 88 0.55 11.16 2.38
N LEU A 89 -0.44 11.49 3.20
CA LEU A 89 -1.78 10.92 3.09
C LEU A 89 -2.45 11.25 1.75
N GLY A 90 -2.32 12.48 1.26
CA GLY A 90 -2.79 12.87 -0.08
C GLY A 90 -2.16 12.00 -1.16
N GLN A 91 -0.83 11.88 -1.13
CA GLN A 91 -0.09 11.03 -2.06
C GLN A 91 -0.53 9.56 -1.97
N MET A 92 -0.75 9.03 -0.76
CA MET A 92 -1.22 7.65 -0.59
C MET A 92 -2.58 7.40 -1.22
N ARG A 93 -3.50 8.38 -1.21
CA ARG A 93 -4.82 8.26 -1.84
C ARG A 93 -4.71 8.20 -3.36
N ASP A 94 -3.89 9.08 -3.94
CA ASP A 94 -3.65 9.10 -5.39
C ASP A 94 -3.00 7.80 -5.85
N LEU A 95 -2.03 7.30 -5.08
CA LEU A 95 -1.35 6.04 -5.36
C LEU A 95 -2.26 4.82 -5.16
N LEU A 96 -3.23 4.89 -4.25
CA LEU A 96 -4.22 3.82 -4.08
C LEU A 96 -5.15 3.72 -5.30
N ALA A 97 -5.63 4.85 -5.81
CA ALA A 97 -6.43 4.87 -7.04
C ALA A 97 -5.66 4.27 -8.23
N LYS A 98 -4.37 4.60 -8.33
CA LYS A 98 -3.48 3.99 -9.33
C LYS A 98 -3.27 2.49 -9.10
N ALA A 99 -3.07 2.08 -7.86
CA ALA A 99 -2.88 0.67 -7.50
C ALA A 99 -4.11 -0.17 -7.88
N ILE A 100 -5.32 0.31 -7.59
CA ILE A 100 -6.58 -0.34 -8.00
C ILE A 100 -6.60 -0.52 -9.53
N THR A 101 -6.35 0.57 -10.27
CA THR A 101 -6.32 0.53 -11.74
C THR A 101 -5.26 -0.43 -12.29
N ASP A 102 -4.12 -0.55 -11.62
CA ASP A 102 -3.06 -1.49 -12.01
C ASP A 102 -3.47 -2.95 -11.76
N ILE A 103 -4.04 -3.25 -10.59
CA ILE A 103 -4.50 -4.61 -10.26
C ILE A 103 -5.65 -5.03 -11.19
N GLU A 104 -6.61 -4.15 -11.45
CA GLU A 104 -7.70 -4.41 -12.41
C GLU A 104 -7.17 -4.65 -13.84
N ALA A 105 -6.07 -4.01 -14.21
CA ALA A 105 -5.42 -4.18 -15.50
C ALA A 105 -4.38 -5.32 -15.54
N GLY A 106 -4.16 -6.03 -14.43
CA GLY A 106 -3.18 -7.13 -14.33
C GLY A 106 -1.71 -6.70 -14.37
N ARG A 107 -1.36 -5.53 -13.82
CA ARG A 107 -0.01 -4.92 -13.84
C ARG A 107 0.69 -4.82 -12.48
#